data_AF-A0A6I3GSX2-F1
#
_entry.id   AF-A0A6I3GSX2-F1
#
_cell.length_a   1.000
_cell.length_b   1.000
_cell.length_c   1.000
_cell.angle_alpha   90.00
_cell.angle_beta   90.00
_cell.angle_gamma   90.00
#
_symmetry.space_group_name_H-M   'P 1'
#
loop_
_entity.id
_entity.type
_entity.pdbx_description
1 polymer ?
#
loop_
_entity_poly.entity_id
_entity_poly.type
_entity_poly.pdbx_seq_one_letter_code
_entity_poly.pdbx_strand_id
1 'polypeptide(L)'
;MGMGHVPQDPIHPHGQSSQFQGRERRRTSVGRHSRSERSDLTAARRARARWGEERAAEWYARNGYEVIARNWFMRGGELDVVARRGKLIVVCEVKSRANNNFG
;
A
#
# COMPACT_ATOMS: atom_id res chain seq x y z
N MET A 1 -2.47 13.29 -4.61
CA MET A 1 -2.01 11.90 -4.53
C MET A 1 -0.50 11.87 -4.73
N GLY A 2 0.26 12.07 -3.66
CA GLY A 2 1.72 11.99 -3.73
C GLY A 2 2.13 10.54 -3.55
N MET A 3 2.65 9.92 -4.60
CA MET A 3 3.36 8.66 -4.43
C MET A 3 4.60 8.98 -3.59
N GLY A 4 4.76 8.33 -2.44
CA GLY A 4 5.98 8.45 -1.64
C GLY A 4 7.19 8.12 -2.52
N HIS A 5 8.34 8.73 -2.21
CA HIS A 5 9.57 8.55 -2.99
C HIS A 5 9.86 7.05 -3.23
N VAL A 6 9.78 6.63 -4.50
CA VAL A 6 10.17 5.29 -4.91
C VAL A 6 11.66 5.33 -5.25
N PRO A 7 12.52 4.63 -4.50
CA PRO A 7 13.95 4.58 -4.79
C PRO A 7 14.18 4.11 -6.23
N GLN A 8 15.00 4.83 -6.98
CA GLN A 8 15.35 4.48 -8.36
C GLN A 8 16.47 3.43 -8.41
N ASP A 9 17.28 3.38 -7.35
CA ASP A 9 18.37 2.42 -7.18
C ASP A 9 17.88 1.12 -6.52
N PRO A 10 18.48 -0.04 -6.85
CA PRO A 10 18.22 -1.28 -6.14
C PRO A 10 18.49 -1.10 -4.64
N ILE A 11 17.53 -1.50 -3.79
CA ILE A 11 17.79 -1.59 -2.35
C ILE A 11 18.81 -2.72 -2.14
N HIS A 12 20.07 -2.36 -1.93
CA HIS A 12 21.11 -3.29 -1.56
C HIS A 12 20.83 -3.83 -0.14
N PRO A 13 20.82 -5.16 0.08
CA PRO A 13 20.56 -5.71 1.40
C PRO A 13 21.81 -5.56 2.28
N HIS A 14 22.03 -4.36 2.82
CA HIS A 14 22.96 -4.17 3.92
C HIS A 14 22.17 -4.09 5.22
N GLY A 15 22.47 -5.03 6.13
CA GLY A 15 22.30 -4.96 7.58
C GLY A 15 20.97 -4.42 8.10
N GLN A 16 20.15 -5.30 8.68
CA GLN A 16 19.00 -5.00 9.52
C GLN A 16 19.12 -3.63 10.24
N SER A 17 18.36 -2.63 9.79
CA SER A 17 18.19 -1.38 10.53
C SER A 17 16.75 -1.24 11.02
N SER A 18 16.65 -0.85 12.28
CA SER A 18 15.48 -0.71 13.15
C SER A 18 14.45 0.36 12.73
N GLN A 19 14.34 0.69 11.44
CA GLN A 19 13.55 1.83 10.97
C GLN A 19 12.15 1.47 10.45
N PHE A 20 11.64 0.27 10.73
CA PHE A 20 10.21 -0.01 10.52
C PHE A 20 9.39 0.85 11.49
N GLN A 21 8.98 2.02 11.02
CA GLN A 21 8.18 3.00 11.75
C GLN A 21 6.94 2.32 12.32
N GLY A 22 6.90 2.27 13.65
CA GLY A 22 5.80 1.74 14.43
C GLY A 22 4.48 2.43 14.09
N ARG A 23 3.40 1.65 14.19
CA ARG A 23 2.03 2.04 13.85
C ARG A 23 1.49 3.00 14.91
N GLU A 24 1.65 4.32 14.73
CA GLU A 24 1.00 5.31 15.59
C GLU A 24 -0.52 5.29 15.34
N ARG A 25 -1.28 4.64 16.22
CA ARG A 25 -2.75 4.64 16.19
C ARG A 25 -3.27 5.76 17.08
N ARG A 26 -3.39 6.99 16.57
CA ARG A 26 -4.29 7.99 17.18
C ARG A 26 -5.72 7.73 16.70
N ARG A 27 -6.56 7.21 17.61
CA ARG A 27 -8.01 7.14 17.43
C ARG A 27 -8.58 8.55 17.65
N THR A 28 -9.03 9.21 16.59
CA THR A 28 -9.97 10.32 16.71
C THR A 28 -11.40 9.76 16.64
N SER A 29 -12.23 10.16 17.60
CA SER A 29 -13.62 9.74 17.73
C SER A 29 -14.48 10.45 16.67
N VAL A 30 -15.02 9.71 15.71
CA VAL A 30 -15.94 10.23 14.68
C VAL A 30 -17.36 9.73 14.96
N GLY A 31 -18.34 10.62 14.77
CA GLY A 31 -19.75 10.46 15.06
C GLY A 31 -20.43 9.22 14.44
N ARG A 32 -21.59 8.85 15.03
CA ARG A 32 -22.33 7.63 14.72
C ARG A 32 -23.08 7.78 13.38
N HIS A 33 -22.56 7.19 12.32
CA HIS A 33 -23.28 7.04 11.04
C HIS A 33 -24.38 5.96 11.10
N SER A 34 -25.44 6.11 10.30
CA SER A 34 -26.47 5.09 10.11
C SER A 34 -25.88 3.80 9.53
N ARG A 35 -26.66 2.71 9.53
CA ARG A 35 -26.16 1.39 9.09
C ARG A 35 -25.90 1.34 7.57
N SER A 36 -26.71 2.05 6.77
CA SER A 36 -26.53 2.20 5.32
C SER A 36 -25.33 3.09 4.98
N GLU A 37 -25.18 4.23 5.66
CA GLU A 37 -24.03 5.11 5.44
C GLU A 37 -22.69 4.39 5.76
N ARG A 38 -22.68 3.50 6.77
CA ARG A 38 -21.51 2.70 7.10
C ARG A 38 -21.15 1.68 6.02
N SER A 39 -22.12 1.04 5.36
CA SER A 39 -21.83 0.11 4.27
C SER A 39 -21.26 0.83 3.06
N ASP A 40 -21.78 2.01 2.73
CA ASP A 40 -21.35 2.79 1.57
C ASP A 40 -19.94 3.35 1.75
N LEU A 41 -19.63 3.87 2.95
CA LEU A 41 -18.27 4.29 3.33
C LEU A 41 -17.27 3.13 3.22
N THR A 42 -17.67 1.92 3.60
CA THR A 42 -16.83 0.72 3.53
C THR A 42 -16.58 0.31 2.07
N ALA A 43 -17.61 0.35 1.22
CA ALA A 43 -17.51 0.08 -0.21
C ALA A 43 -16.59 1.09 -0.90
N ALA A 44 -16.77 2.38 -0.64
CA ALA A 44 -15.93 3.45 -1.17
C ALA A 44 -14.47 3.29 -0.74
N ARG A 45 -14.22 2.91 0.53
CA ARG A 45 -12.86 2.65 1.03
C ARG A 45 -12.20 1.48 0.31
N ARG A 46 -12.92 0.38 0.10
CA ARG A 46 -12.43 -0.80 -0.62
C ARG A 46 -12.13 -0.48 -2.09
N ALA A 47 -13.02 0.26 -2.76
CA ALA A 47 -12.80 0.70 -4.13
C ALA A 47 -11.54 1.56 -4.25
N ARG A 48 -11.34 2.50 -3.32
CA ARG A 48 -10.14 3.33 -3.27
C ARG A 48 -8.86 2.52 -3.06
N ALA A 49 -8.89 1.53 -2.17
CA ALA A 49 -7.75 0.64 -1.92
C ALA A 49 -7.37 -0.15 -3.18
N ARG A 50 -8.36 -0.78 -3.84
CA ARG A 50 -8.14 -1.51 -5.10
C ARG A 50 -7.56 -0.62 -6.20
N TRP A 51 -8.10 0.60 -6.33
CA TRP A 51 -7.61 1.57 -7.30
C TRP A 51 -6.15 1.94 -7.03
N GLY A 52 -5.76 2.12 -5.78
CA GLY A 52 -4.37 2.40 -5.41
C GLY A 52 -3.44 1.24 -5.75
N GLU A 53 -3.85 0.02 -5.44
CA GLU A 53 -3.07 -1.20 -5.72
C GLU A 53 -2.85 -1.38 -7.23
N GLU A 54 -3.90 -1.16 -8.03
CA GLU A 54 -3.81 -1.16 -9.48
C GLU A 54 -2.83 -0.10 -9.99
N ARG A 55 -2.90 1.12 -9.45
CA ARG A 55 -1.99 2.19 -9.83
C ARG A 55 -0.52 1.88 -9.52
N ALA A 56 -0.27 1.23 -8.38
CA ALA A 56 1.06 0.79 -8.00
C ALA A 56 1.58 -0.30 -8.96
N ALA A 57 0.75 -1.30 -9.26
CA ALA A 57 1.08 -2.36 -10.21
C ALA A 57 1.38 -1.80 -11.61
N GLU A 58 0.54 -0.89 -12.12
CA GLU A 58 0.77 -0.19 -13.40
C GLU A 58 2.07 0.60 -13.41
N TRP A 59 2.42 1.25 -12.30
CA TRP A 59 3.67 1.99 -12.19
C TRP A 59 4.86 1.03 -12.29
N TYR A 60 4.86 -0.07 -11.54
CA TYR A 60 5.92 -1.08 -11.61
C TYR A 60 6.06 -1.66 -13.02
N ALA A 61 4.94 -2.06 -13.64
CA ALA A 61 4.93 -2.57 -15.01
C ALA A 61 5.54 -1.58 -16.02
N ARG A 62 5.13 -0.30 -15.96
CA ARG A 62 5.68 0.75 -16.83
C ARG A 62 7.15 1.06 -16.59
N ASN A 63 7.68 0.75 -15.40
CA ASN A 63 9.09 0.97 -15.04
C ASN A 63 9.95 -0.30 -15.19
N GLY A 64 9.48 -1.28 -15.97
CA GLY A 64 10.25 -2.48 -16.33
C GLY A 64 10.31 -3.54 -15.23
N TYR A 65 9.37 -3.52 -14.29
CA TYR A 65 9.19 -4.59 -13.32
C TYR A 65 8.09 -5.54 -13.79
N GLU A 66 8.26 -6.82 -13.50
CA GLU A 66 7.21 -7.83 -13.59
C GLU A 66 6.42 -7.84 -12.27
N VAL A 67 5.11 -7.60 -12.33
CA VAL A 67 4.24 -7.77 -11.16
C VAL A 67 3.92 -9.25 -11.00
N ILE A 68 4.49 -9.89 -9.98
CA ILE A 68 4.38 -11.34 -9.78
C ILE A 68 3.27 -11.74 -8.81
N ALA A 69 2.82 -10.82 -7.95
CA ALA A 69 1.66 -11.03 -7.09
C ALA A 69 0.96 -9.72 -6.72
N ARG A 70 -0.34 -9.81 -6.49
CA ARG A 70 -1.20 -8.72 -6.00
C ARG A 70 -2.17 -9.30 -4.97
N ASN A 71 -2.47 -8.53 -3.92
CA ASN A 71 -3.36 -8.95 -2.83
C ASN A 71 -3.04 -10.39 -2.34
N TRP A 72 -1.75 -10.63 -2.09
CA TRP A 72 -1.23 -11.96 -1.82
C TRP A 72 -1.36 -12.29 -0.34
N PHE A 73 -1.99 -13.43 -0.04
CA PHE A 73 -2.16 -13.92 1.31
C PHE A 73 -1.20 -15.07 1.61
N MET A 74 -0.61 -15.02 2.80
CA MET A 74 0.22 -16.08 3.35
C MET A 74 -0.13 -16.28 4.83
N ARG A 75 0.27 -17.40 5.42
CA ARG A 75 -0.06 -17.71 6.83
C ARG A 75 0.44 -16.65 7.83
N GLY A 76 1.45 -15.86 7.45
CA GLY A 76 2.05 -14.81 8.27
C GLY A 76 1.57 -13.38 7.97
N GLY A 77 0.67 -13.16 7.00
CA GLY A 77 0.21 -11.82 6.65
C GLY A 77 -0.33 -11.68 5.22
N GLU A 78 -0.46 -10.43 4.79
CA GLU A 78 -0.89 -10.05 3.44
C GLU A 78 0.15 -9.08 2.84
N LEU A 79 0.34 -9.15 1.52
CA LEU A 79 1.16 -8.21 0.76
C LEU A 79 0.30 -7.63 -0.38
N ASP A 80 0.27 -6.29 -0.49
CA ASP A 80 -0.54 -5.63 -1.52
C ASP A 80 0.01 -5.86 -2.93
N VAL A 81 1.31 -5.60 -3.17
CA VAL A 81 1.96 -5.81 -4.47
C VAL A 81 3.37 -6.39 -4.29
N VAL A 82 3.70 -7.41 -5.08
CA VAL A 82 5.05 -7.95 -5.21
C VAL A 82 5.51 -7.83 -6.65
N ALA A 83 6.67 -7.21 -6.86
CA ALA A 83 7.23 -6.96 -8.18
C ALA A 83 8.70 -7.42 -8.28
N ARG A 84 9.14 -7.77 -9.48
CA ARG A 84 10.48 -8.29 -9.77
C ARG A 84 11.15 -7.53 -10.90
N ARG A 85 12.45 -7.23 -10.78
CA ARG A 85 13.29 -6.77 -11.90
C ARG A 85 14.65 -7.46 -11.83
N GLY A 86 14.84 -8.47 -12.68
CA GLY A 86 16.01 -9.36 -12.59
C GLY A 86 16.04 -10.08 -11.24
N LYS A 87 17.07 -9.82 -10.44
CA LYS A 87 17.24 -10.39 -9.09
C LYS A 87 16.63 -9.55 -7.97
N LEU A 88 16.13 -8.35 -8.27
CA LEU A 88 15.48 -7.47 -7.30
C LEU A 88 14.03 -7.89 -7.09
N ILE A 89 13.64 -8.10 -5.83
CA ILE A 89 12.25 -8.30 -5.41
C ILE A 89 11.83 -7.09 -4.59
N VAL A 90 10.68 -6.52 -4.93
CA VAL A 90 10.07 -5.38 -4.25
C VAL A 90 8.75 -5.82 -3.64
N VAL A 91 8.60 -5.57 -2.34
CA VAL A 91 7.35 -5.73 -1.61
C VAL A 91 6.81 -4.33 -1.33
N CYS A 92 5.62 -4.02 -1.85
CA CYS A 92 5.04 -2.69 -1.78
C CYS A 92 3.71 -2.75 -1.03
N GLU A 93 3.66 -2.06 0.12
CA GLU A 93 2.44 -1.78 0.87
C GLU A 93 1.79 -0.49 0.32
N VAL A 94 0.52 -0.56 -0.07
CA VAL A 94 -0.19 0.50 -0.77
C VAL A 94 -1.15 1.23 0.17
N LYS A 95 -0.93 2.54 0.33
CA LYS A 95 -1.79 3.41 1.15
C LYS A 95 -2.53 4.43 0.31
N SER A 96 -3.84 4.23 0.14
CA SER A 96 -4.72 5.19 -0.54
C SER A 96 -5.51 6.03 0.47
N ARG A 97 -5.25 7.34 0.51
CA ARG A 97 -5.95 8.29 1.38
C ARG A 97 -7.08 8.99 0.64
N ALA A 98 -8.15 9.33 1.37
CA ALA A 98 -9.28 10.11 0.84
C ALA A 98 -9.00 11.62 0.81
N ASN A 99 -8.09 12.07 1.66
CA ASN A 99 -7.72 13.47 1.84
C ASN A 99 -6.19 13.61 1.85
N ASN A 100 -5.73 14.85 1.73
CA ASN A 100 -4.31 15.19 1.74
C ASN A 100 -3.76 15.45 3.15
N ASN A 101 -4.49 15.12 4.22
CA ASN A 101 -3.96 15.30 5.57
C ASN A 101 -2.83 14.29 5.82
N PHE A 102 -1.70 14.81 6.29
CA PHE A 102 -0.54 14.02 6.71
C PHE A 102 -0.62 13.73 8.21
N GLY A 103 -0.11 12.56 8.62
CA GLY A 103 -0.27 11.96 9.95
C GLY A 103 -0.43 10.46 9.88
#